data_AF-A0A4Y2L9M0-F1
#
_entry.id   AF-A0A4Y2L9M0-F1
#
_cell.length_a   1.000
_cell.length_b   1.000
_cell.length_c   1.000
_cell.angle_alpha   90.00
_cell.angle_beta   90.00
_cell.angle_gamma   90.00
#
_symmetry.space_group_name_H-M   'P 1'
#
loop_
_entity.id
_entity.type
_entity.pdbx_description
1 polymer ?
#
loop_
_entity_poly.entity_id
_entity_poly.type
_entity_poly.pdbx_seq_one_letter_code
_entity_poly.pdbx_strand_id
1 'polypeptide(L)' 'MLRKHISWRKEFQIDTILTDYEPPEVLLKYGASSFVCFDKEGSAVRIQDWGHLDGK' A
#
# COMPACT_ATOMS: atom_id res chain seq x y z
N MET A 1 -18.13 -5.16 -5.99
CA MET A 1 -18.82 -6.42 -5.61
C MET A 1 -18.30 -6.92 -4.27
N LEU A 2 -19.14 -6.94 -3.23
CA LEU A 2 -18.73 -7.29 -1.87
C LEU A 2 -18.24 -8.74 -1.71
N ARG A 3 -18.96 -9.72 -2.30
CA ARG A 3 -18.62 -11.16 -2.16
C ARG A 3 -17.22 -11.48 -2.69
N LYS A 4 -16.83 -10.92 -3.84
CA LYS A 4 -15.49 -11.09 -4.41
C LYS A 4 -14.39 -10.51 -3.50
N HIS A 5 -14.63 -9.32 -2.93
CA HIS A 5 -13.70 -8.71 -2.00
C HIS A 5 -13.52 -9.53 -0.71
N ILE A 6 -14.59 -10.12 -0.18
CA ILE A 6 -14.51 -11.01 0.99
C ILE A 6 -13.66 -12.25 0.68
N SER A 7 -13.85 -12.88 -0.48
CA SER A 7 -13.00 -14.01 -0.89
C SER A 7 -11.53 -13.61 -1.03
N TRP A 8 -11.24 -12.48 -1.67
CA TRP A 8 -9.87 -11.95 -1.82
C TRP A 8 -9.21 -11.66 -0.48
N ARG A 9 -9.92 -11.05 0.49
CA ARG A 9 -9.37 -10.80 1.83
C ARG A 9 -8.92 -12.08 2.52
N LYS A 10 -9.70 -13.16 2.38
CA LYS A 10 -9.37 -14.48 2.96
C LYS A 10 -8.17 -15.11 2.25
N GLU A 11 -8.16 -15.07 0.92
CA GLU A 11 -7.09 -15.64 0.10
C GLU A 11 -5.72 -14.99 0.37
N PHE A 12 -5.70 -13.65 0.52
CA PHE A 12 -4.48 -12.87 0.72
C PHE A 12 -4.24 -12.44 2.18
N GLN A 13 -4.98 -13.00 3.13
CA GLN A 13 -4.80 -12.74 4.58
C GLN A 13 -4.82 -11.23 4.94
N ILE A 14 -5.70 -10.48 4.27
CA ILE A 14 -5.76 -9.01 4.40
C ILE A 14 -6.22 -8.56 5.79
N ASP A 15 -6.91 -9.43 6.52
CA ASP A 15 -7.39 -9.13 7.87
C ASP A 15 -6.24 -8.95 8.88
N THR A 16 -5.06 -9.56 8.65
CA THR A 16 -3.90 -9.54 9.56
C THR A 16 -2.63 -8.98 8.92
N ILE A 17 -2.70 -8.45 7.70
CA ILE A 17 -1.53 -7.98 6.93
C ILE A 17 -0.67 -6.93 7.66
N LEU A 18 -1.26 -6.11 8.55
CA LEU A 18 -0.52 -5.08 9.28
C LEU A 18 0.41 -5.64 10.38
N THR A 19 0.18 -6.88 10.81
CA THR A 19 0.99 -7.56 11.84
C THR A 19 1.84 -8.68 11.26
N ASP A 20 1.32 -9.39 10.27
CA ASP A 20 1.90 -10.65 9.81
C ASP A 20 2.87 -10.46 8.64
N TYR A 21 2.77 -9.34 7.91
CA TYR A 21 3.58 -9.07 6.73
C TYR A 21 4.66 -8.02 7.03
N GLU A 22 5.90 -8.42 6.87
CA GLU A 22 7.04 -7.51 6.79
C GLU A 22 7.43 -7.33 5.31
N PRO A 23 7.34 -6.10 4.76
CA PRO A 23 7.76 -5.85 3.39
C PRO A 23 9.26 -6.14 3.21
N PRO A 24 9.67 -6.75 2.09
CA PRO A 24 11.08 -6.89 1.75
C PRO A 24 11.83 -5.56 1.81
N GLU A 25 13.08 -5.59 2.27
CA GLU A 25 13.93 -4.40 2.46
C GLU A 25 13.99 -3.49 1.20
N VAL A 26 14.00 -4.09 0.01
CA VAL A 26 14.00 -3.35 -1.27
C VAL A 26 12.77 -2.45 -1.41
N LEU A 27 11.59 -2.89 -0.95
CA LEU A 27 10.36 -2.08 -1.01
C LEU A 27 10.38 -0.97 0.04
N LEU A 28 10.97 -1.22 1.21
CA LEU A 28 11.11 -0.20 2.25
C LEU A 28 12.08 0.92 1.83
N LYS A 29 13.15 0.58 1.11
CA LYS A 29 14.18 1.53 0.69
C LYS A 29 13.88 2.24 -0.61
N TYR A 30 13.31 1.54 -1.59
CA TYR A 30 13.17 2.02 -2.96
C TYR A 30 11.71 2.09 -3.42
N GLY A 31 10.74 1.73 -2.57
CA GLY A 31 9.33 1.90 -2.85
C GLY A 31 8.99 3.38 -3.00
N ALA A 32 8.62 3.79 -4.21
CA ALA A 32 8.34 5.19 -4.53
C ALA A 32 6.95 5.69 -4.06
N SER A 33 6.44 5.16 -2.94
CA SER A 33 5.10 5.47 -2.41
C SER A 33 5.17 5.85 -0.95
N SER A 34 4.57 6.98 -0.57
CA SER A 34 4.46 7.38 0.84
C SER A 34 3.15 8.12 1.13
N PHE A 35 2.72 8.07 2.40
CA PHE A 35 1.69 8.95 2.93
C PHE A 35 2.35 10.12 3.63
N VAL A 36 1.98 11.35 3.26
CA VAL A 36 2.71 12.54 3.71
C VAL A 36 1.88 13.44 4.62
N CYS A 37 0.56 13.51 4.47
CA CYS A 37 -0.34 14.35 5.29
C CYS A 37 -1.81 14.19 4.88
N PHE A 38 -2.66 15.14 5.28
CA PHE A 38 -4.04 15.31 4.80
C PHE A 38 -4.17 16.55 3.90
N ASP A 39 -5.11 16.52 2.95
CA ASP A 39 -5.47 17.68 2.13
C ASP A 39 -6.38 18.66 2.89
N LYS A 40 -6.87 19.70 2.20
CA LYS A 40 -7.74 20.74 2.79
C LYS A 40 -9.09 20.21 3.27
N GLU A 41 -9.50 19.04 2.81
CA GLU A 41 -10.77 18.40 3.16
C GLU A 41 -10.56 17.30 4.23
N GLY A 42 -9.31 17.09 4.66
CA GLY A 42 -8.95 16.08 5.66
C GLY A 42 -8.72 14.68 5.07
N SER A 43 -8.63 14.54 3.75
CA SER A 43 -8.35 13.24 3.11
C SER A 43 -6.86 12.93 3.12
N ALA A 44 -6.50 11.67 3.41
CA ALA A 44 -5.10 11.25 3.44
C ALA A 44 -4.47 11.35 2.03
N VAL A 45 -3.31 11.99 1.94
CA VAL A 45 -2.57 12.18 0.68
C VAL A 45 -1.48 11.12 0.57
N ARG A 46 -1.55 10.36 -0.54
CA ARG A 46 -0.49 9.45 -0.98
C ARG A 46 0.26 10.07 -2.14
N ILE A 47 1.59 10.16 -2.02
CA ILE A 47 2.48 10.58 -3.10
C ILE A 47 3.08 9.34 -3.75
N GLN A 48 3.09 9.32 -5.08
CA GLN A 48 3.72 8.28 -5.88
C GLN A 48 4.71 8.92 -6.85
N ASP A 49 5.98 8.61 -6.69
CA ASP A 49 7.06 9.11 -7.54
C ASP A 49 7.37 8.11 -8.67
N TRP A 50 6.56 8.15 -9.72
CA TRP A 50 6.74 7.27 -10.87
C TRP A 50 8.02 7.53 -11.66
N GLY A 51 8.57 8.74 -11.59
CA GLY A 51 9.77 9.12 -12.36
C GLY A 51 11.03 8.42 -11.87
N HIS A 52 11.10 8.11 -10.58
CA HIS A 52 12.24 7.46 -9.94
C HIS A 52 12.03 5.95 -9.68
N LEU A 53 10.93 5.37 -10.17
CA LEU A 53 10.69 3.94 -10.03
C LEU A 53 11.60 3.14 -10.98
N ASP A 54 12.45 2.28 -10.41
CA ASP A 54 13.22 1.31 -11.19
C ASP A 54 12.37 0.07 -11.46
N GLY A 55 11.70 0.05 -12.62
CA GLY A 55 10.76 -1.00 -13.02
C GLY A 55 11.34 -2.11 -13.88
N LYS A 56 12.66 -2.27 -13.93
CA LYS A 56 13.34 -3.27 -14.77
C LYS A 56 13.18 -4.71 -14.28
#